data_AF-A0A3B9HUT2-F1
#
_entry.id   AF-A0A3B9HUT2-F1
#
_cell.length_a   1.000
_cell.length_b   1.000
_cell.length_c   1.000
_cell.angle_alpha   90.00
_cell.angle_beta   90.00
_cell.angle_gamma   90.00
#
_symmetry.space_group_name_H-M   'P 1'
#
loop_
_entity.id
_entity.type
_entity.pdbx_description
1 polymer ?
#
loop_
_entity_poly.entity_id
_entity_poly.type
_entity_poly.pdbx_seq_one_letter_code
_entity_poly.pdbx_strand_id
1 'polypeptide(L)'
;MLAGLLWHISDTNPEILTRAGIKAELTKLSVEAEFQPVWVWPAAFFVITLLLLAGVPSLICFAGLLPILGFYLAFIVTFLCQVFVTRISVHRAWKSADSDKYQKSISPGLKSLLWQNQDKFISFAFWARVYFAYPLRTIDYLTPMIQPDELQLRKTLMPAAQAILLRMLVPTLWLNSLLILIKNLTPDPAADVSRFLLWSSALIAYTMIPRIPELFIGPEAIKGILRKIETPLAKQQKAATDAQKNNQEPGKSPASKAAVIKGAKKQTTAEAAQRPATES
;
A
#
# COMPACT_ATOMS: atom_id res chain seq x y z
N MET A 1 -8.18 -9.58 -13.82
CA MET A 1 -9.13 -8.47 -14.07
C MET A 1 -8.87 -7.82 -15.41
N LEU A 2 -7.96 -6.85 -15.57
CA LEU A 2 -7.81 -6.06 -16.82
C LEU A 2 -7.80 -6.89 -18.11
N ALA A 3 -6.99 -7.96 -18.19
CA ALA A 3 -6.97 -8.86 -19.36
C ALA A 3 -8.30 -9.63 -19.58
N GLY A 4 -9.03 -9.99 -18.52
CA GLY A 4 -10.35 -10.64 -18.64
C GLY A 4 -11.48 -9.65 -18.98
N LEU A 5 -11.30 -8.37 -18.64
CA LEU A 5 -12.22 -7.30 -19.03
C LEU A 5 -12.03 -6.96 -20.52
N LEU A 6 -10.77 -6.90 -20.98
CA LEU A 6 -10.44 -6.85 -22.41
C LEU A 6 -10.95 -8.08 -23.17
N TRP A 7 -10.81 -9.28 -22.62
CA TRP A 7 -11.34 -10.52 -23.21
C TRP A 7 -12.86 -10.46 -23.40
N HIS A 8 -13.61 -10.11 -22.35
CA HIS A 8 -15.06 -10.00 -22.40
C HIS A 8 -15.54 -8.90 -23.37
N ILE A 9 -14.79 -7.79 -23.46
CA ILE A 9 -15.03 -6.74 -24.47
C ILE A 9 -14.76 -7.27 -25.88
N SER A 10 -13.66 -8.00 -26.12
CA SER A 10 -13.35 -8.55 -27.44
C SER A 10 -14.31 -9.63 -27.93
N ASP A 11 -14.95 -10.35 -27.00
CA ASP A 11 -16.00 -11.33 -27.28
C ASP A 11 -17.29 -10.63 -27.78
N THR A 12 -17.55 -9.40 -27.33
CA THR A 12 -18.70 -8.59 -27.74
C THR A 12 -18.42 -7.70 -28.94
N ASN A 13 -17.15 -7.28 -29.13
CA ASN A 13 -16.74 -6.38 -30.20
C ASN A 13 -15.27 -6.65 -30.61
N PRO A 14 -15.03 -7.61 -31.53
CA PRO A 14 -13.68 -8.11 -31.83
C PRO A 14 -12.76 -7.08 -32.51
N GLU A 15 -13.31 -6.02 -33.11
CA GLU A 15 -12.52 -4.94 -33.72
C GLU A 15 -11.66 -4.19 -32.68
N ILE A 16 -12.01 -4.25 -31.39
CA ILE A 16 -11.23 -3.70 -30.27
C ILE A 16 -9.88 -4.41 -30.07
N LEU A 17 -9.66 -5.58 -30.67
CA LEU A 17 -8.31 -6.19 -30.73
C LEU A 17 -7.41 -5.55 -31.81
N THR A 18 -7.97 -4.75 -32.72
CA THR A 18 -7.21 -4.04 -33.76
C THR A 18 -6.73 -2.66 -33.28
N ARG A 19 -5.60 -2.18 -33.82
CA ARG A 19 -5.11 -0.81 -33.53
C ARG A 19 -6.14 0.27 -33.87
N ALA A 20 -6.95 0.06 -34.91
CA ALA A 20 -7.99 0.99 -35.33
C ALA A 20 -9.14 1.03 -34.31
N GLY A 21 -9.66 -0.13 -33.89
CA GLY A 21 -10.73 -0.22 -32.89
C GLY A 21 -10.31 0.33 -31.52
N ILE A 22 -9.08 0.03 -31.05
CA ILE A 22 -8.54 0.64 -29.82
C ILE A 22 -8.49 2.16 -29.94
N LYS A 23 -8.02 2.69 -31.08
CA LYS A 23 -7.97 4.15 -31.29
C LYS A 23 -9.38 4.77 -31.36
N ALA A 24 -10.34 4.10 -31.99
CA ALA A 24 -11.72 4.57 -32.13
C ALA A 24 -12.45 4.60 -30.78
N GLU A 25 -12.49 3.49 -30.05
CA GLU A 25 -13.18 3.41 -28.76
C GLU A 25 -12.53 4.28 -27.69
N LEU A 26 -11.19 4.35 -27.63
CA LEU A 26 -10.50 5.27 -26.70
C LEU A 26 -10.54 6.75 -27.14
N THR A 27 -11.13 7.08 -28.29
CA THR A 27 -11.50 8.45 -28.68
C THR A 27 -12.97 8.69 -28.36
N LYS A 28 -13.85 7.75 -28.71
CA LYS A 28 -15.29 7.77 -28.37
C LYS A 28 -15.51 7.96 -26.86
N LEU A 29 -14.85 7.17 -26.02
CA LEU A 29 -14.92 7.31 -24.56
C LEU A 29 -14.45 8.69 -24.06
N SER A 30 -13.46 9.30 -24.71
CA SER A 30 -12.98 10.64 -24.35
C SER A 30 -13.97 11.74 -24.75
N VAL A 31 -14.69 11.57 -25.87
CA VAL A 31 -15.71 12.51 -26.37
C VAL A 31 -17.02 12.35 -25.60
N GLU A 32 -17.49 11.12 -25.37
CA GLU A 32 -18.65 10.82 -24.52
C GLU A 32 -18.46 11.34 -23.08
N ALA A 33 -17.21 11.39 -22.60
CA ALA A 33 -16.83 11.96 -21.32
C ALA A 33 -16.91 13.49 -21.29
N GLU A 34 -16.45 14.17 -22.34
CA GLU A 34 -16.49 15.64 -22.44
C GLU A 34 -17.94 16.17 -22.40
N PHE A 35 -18.89 15.41 -22.95
CA PHE A 35 -20.33 15.73 -22.89
C PHE A 35 -21.06 15.24 -21.63
N GLN A 36 -20.37 14.67 -20.63
CA GLN A 36 -21.02 14.31 -19.36
C GLN A 36 -21.43 15.55 -18.55
N PRO A 37 -22.60 15.57 -17.90
CA PRO A 37 -22.99 16.70 -17.07
C PRO A 37 -22.04 16.85 -15.86
N VAL A 38 -21.83 18.09 -15.40
CA VAL A 38 -20.76 18.45 -14.46
C VAL A 38 -20.76 17.63 -13.16
N TRP A 39 -21.94 17.20 -12.67
CA TRP A 39 -22.10 16.37 -11.46
C TRP A 39 -21.41 14.99 -11.51
N VAL A 40 -21.09 14.47 -12.71
CA VAL A 40 -20.40 13.17 -12.86
C VAL A 40 -18.98 13.23 -12.30
N TRP A 41 -18.30 14.38 -12.39
CA TRP A 41 -16.90 14.51 -11.95
C TRP A 41 -16.73 14.47 -10.42
N PRO A 42 -17.54 15.18 -9.60
CA PRO A 42 -17.59 14.96 -8.16
C PRO A 42 -17.96 13.52 -7.77
N ALA A 43 -18.90 12.89 -8.49
CA ALA A 43 -19.29 11.50 -8.22
C ALA A 43 -18.13 10.52 -8.50
N ALA A 44 -17.44 10.68 -9.62
CA ALA A 44 -16.25 9.89 -9.97
C ALA A 44 -15.11 10.08 -8.96
N PHE A 45 -14.85 11.32 -8.51
CA PHE A 45 -13.88 11.61 -7.44
C PHE A 45 -14.23 10.87 -6.14
N PHE A 46 -15.52 10.84 -5.76
CA PHE A 46 -15.99 10.14 -4.56
C PHE A 46 -15.87 8.62 -4.69
N VAL A 47 -16.27 8.04 -5.83
CA VAL A 47 -16.12 6.60 -6.11
C VAL A 47 -14.65 6.19 -6.08
N ILE A 48 -13.75 6.95 -6.71
CA ILE A 48 -12.31 6.69 -6.65
C ILE A 48 -11.79 6.80 -5.22
N THR A 49 -12.20 7.82 -4.47
CA THR A 49 -11.86 7.98 -3.04
C THR A 49 -12.26 6.75 -2.21
N LEU A 50 -13.45 6.18 -2.45
CA LEU A 50 -13.90 4.94 -1.79
C LEU A 50 -13.09 3.71 -2.22
N LEU A 51 -12.79 3.54 -3.51
CA LEU A 51 -11.96 2.44 -4.02
C LEU A 51 -10.55 2.48 -3.40
N LEU A 52 -9.93 3.65 -3.32
CA LEU A 52 -8.62 3.84 -2.71
C LEU A 52 -8.64 3.62 -1.18
N LEU A 53 -9.74 3.97 -0.49
CA LEU A 53 -9.97 3.63 0.92
C LEU A 53 -10.12 2.12 1.13
N ALA A 54 -10.76 1.41 0.20
CA ALA A 54 -10.87 -0.05 0.18
C ALA A 54 -9.55 -0.76 -0.19
N GLY A 55 -8.50 -0.01 -0.53
CA GLY A 55 -7.16 -0.55 -0.80
C GLY A 55 -6.84 -0.80 -2.28
N VAL A 56 -7.70 -0.37 -3.22
CA VAL A 56 -7.40 -0.46 -4.65
C VAL A 56 -6.16 0.39 -4.97
N PRO A 57 -5.15 -0.14 -5.69
CA PRO A 57 -3.97 0.63 -6.07
C PRO A 57 -4.31 1.82 -6.98
N SER A 58 -3.72 2.99 -6.71
CA SER A 58 -3.95 4.22 -7.49
C SER A 58 -3.67 4.10 -8.98
N LEU A 59 -2.74 3.23 -9.38
CA LEU A 59 -2.44 2.98 -10.79
C LEU A 59 -3.65 2.39 -11.55
N ILE A 60 -4.54 1.64 -10.88
CA ILE A 60 -5.75 1.08 -11.51
C ILE A 60 -6.79 2.18 -11.73
N CYS A 61 -7.01 3.05 -10.73
CA CYS A 61 -7.90 4.21 -10.87
C CYS A 61 -7.39 5.19 -11.94
N PHE A 62 -6.08 5.45 -11.96
CA PHE A 62 -5.44 6.24 -13.01
C PHE A 62 -5.57 5.58 -14.39
N ALA A 63 -5.42 4.26 -14.51
CA ALA A 63 -5.59 3.54 -15.77
C ALA A 63 -7.01 3.67 -16.35
N GLY A 64 -8.03 3.72 -15.48
CA GLY A 64 -9.42 3.97 -15.89
C GLY A 64 -9.66 5.43 -16.31
N LEU A 65 -9.07 6.41 -15.61
CA LEU A 65 -9.22 7.83 -15.96
C LEU A 65 -8.38 8.27 -17.17
N LEU A 66 -7.20 7.70 -17.39
CA LEU A 66 -6.26 8.11 -18.43
C LEU A 66 -6.86 8.19 -19.85
N PRO A 67 -7.66 7.20 -20.33
CA PRO A 67 -8.30 7.30 -21.66
C PRO A 67 -9.52 8.23 -21.71
N ILE A 68 -10.09 8.59 -20.55
CA ILE A 68 -11.32 9.39 -20.41
C ILE A 68 -10.98 10.88 -20.30
N LEU A 69 -9.95 11.22 -19.51
CA LEU A 69 -9.57 12.58 -19.13
C LEU A 69 -8.20 13.03 -19.68
N GLY A 70 -7.46 12.13 -20.33
CA GLY A 70 -6.06 12.37 -20.69
C GLY A 70 -5.13 12.44 -19.48
N PHE A 71 -3.82 12.53 -19.75
CA PHE A 71 -2.78 12.36 -18.73
C PHE A 71 -2.88 13.33 -17.54
N TYR A 72 -2.93 14.63 -17.80
CA TYR A 72 -2.82 15.65 -16.76
C TYR A 72 -4.00 15.63 -15.78
N LEU A 73 -5.23 15.58 -16.29
CA LEU A 73 -6.44 15.55 -15.45
C LEU A 73 -6.55 14.22 -14.70
N ALA A 74 -6.31 13.08 -15.36
CA ALA A 74 -6.30 11.78 -14.68
C ALA A 74 -5.24 11.71 -13.55
N PHE A 75 -4.07 12.30 -13.77
CA PHE A 75 -2.99 12.39 -12.78
C PHE A 75 -3.39 13.28 -11.60
N ILE A 76 -3.86 14.50 -11.86
CA ILE A 76 -4.28 15.47 -10.83
C ILE A 76 -5.43 14.90 -9.98
N VAL A 77 -6.47 14.34 -10.61
CA VAL A 77 -7.60 13.72 -9.89
C VAL A 77 -7.11 12.57 -9.00
N THR A 78 -6.34 11.62 -9.55
CA THR A 78 -5.85 10.47 -8.78
C THR A 78 -4.92 10.91 -7.63
N PHE A 79 -4.11 11.95 -7.85
CA PHE A 79 -3.21 12.53 -6.85
C PHE A 79 -4.00 13.17 -5.70
N LEU A 80 -4.98 14.03 -6.02
CA LEU A 80 -5.84 14.66 -5.02
C LEU A 80 -6.65 13.62 -4.23
N CYS A 81 -7.17 12.57 -4.89
CA CYS A 81 -7.79 11.45 -4.19
C CYS A 81 -6.78 10.76 -3.23
N GLN A 82 -5.55 10.46 -3.65
CA GLN A 82 -4.56 9.84 -2.74
C GLN A 82 -4.19 10.74 -1.55
N VAL A 83 -4.05 12.06 -1.73
CA VAL A 83 -3.77 12.99 -0.62
C VAL A 83 -4.97 13.07 0.34
N PHE A 84 -6.20 13.11 -0.18
CA PHE A 84 -7.43 13.15 0.64
C PHE A 84 -7.65 11.84 1.41
N VAL A 85 -7.50 10.69 0.73
CA VAL A 85 -7.56 9.35 1.33
C VAL A 85 -6.46 9.15 2.38
N THR A 86 -5.26 9.69 2.14
CA THR A 86 -4.16 9.71 3.12
C THR A 86 -4.55 10.48 4.39
N ARG A 87 -5.10 11.69 4.26
CA ARG A 87 -5.62 12.47 5.40
C ARG A 87 -6.69 11.70 6.18
N ILE A 88 -7.64 11.05 5.49
CA ILE A 88 -8.70 10.24 6.12
C ILE A 88 -8.10 9.01 6.84
N SER A 89 -7.18 8.27 6.22
CA SER A 89 -6.56 7.10 6.85
C SER A 89 -5.76 7.48 8.09
N VAL A 90 -4.94 8.54 8.04
CA VAL A 90 -4.16 8.98 9.21
C VAL A 90 -5.07 9.46 10.34
N HIS A 91 -6.09 10.28 10.07
CA HIS A 91 -7.03 10.73 11.10
C HIS A 91 -7.86 9.58 11.71
N ARG A 92 -8.32 8.61 10.89
CA ARG A 92 -9.01 7.40 11.39
C ARG A 92 -8.09 6.50 12.22
N ALA A 93 -6.82 6.38 11.82
CA ALA A 93 -5.80 5.66 12.58
C ALA A 93 -5.51 6.37 13.91
N TRP A 94 -5.41 7.70 13.91
CA TRP A 94 -5.17 8.53 15.10
C TRP A 94 -6.32 8.38 16.11
N LYS A 95 -7.58 8.51 15.69
CA LYS A 95 -8.75 8.25 16.54
C LYS A 95 -8.83 6.80 17.07
N SER A 96 -8.08 5.87 16.46
CA SER A 96 -7.98 4.47 16.89
C SER A 96 -6.69 4.16 17.66
N ALA A 97 -5.77 5.12 17.81
CA ALA A 97 -4.38 4.87 18.21
C ALA A 97 -4.26 4.30 19.63
N ASP A 98 -5.07 4.79 20.57
CA ASP A 98 -5.08 4.31 21.95
C ASP A 98 -5.95 3.05 22.15
N SER A 99 -6.58 2.56 21.08
CA SER A 99 -7.34 1.31 21.15
C SER A 99 -6.40 0.14 21.37
N ASP A 100 -6.70 -0.63 22.41
CA ASP A 100 -6.03 -1.87 22.78
C ASP A 100 -5.89 -2.85 21.58
N LYS A 101 -6.90 -2.89 20.69
CA LYS A 101 -6.88 -3.69 19.44
C LYS A 101 -5.88 -3.16 18.39
N TYR A 102 -5.75 -1.84 18.27
CA TYR A 102 -4.76 -1.21 17.39
C TYR A 102 -3.34 -1.40 17.96
N GLN A 103 -3.15 -1.14 19.25
CA GLN A 103 -1.86 -1.31 19.93
C GLN A 103 -1.33 -2.75 19.84
N LYS A 104 -2.22 -3.76 19.94
CA LYS A 104 -1.87 -5.18 19.79
C LYS A 104 -1.63 -5.62 18.34
N SER A 105 -2.00 -4.82 17.34
CA SER A 105 -1.78 -5.12 15.91
C SER A 105 -0.38 -4.73 15.40
N ILE A 106 0.32 -3.85 16.12
CA ILE A 106 1.68 -3.40 15.77
C ILE A 106 2.68 -4.23 16.58
N SER A 107 3.69 -4.81 15.91
CA SER A 107 4.70 -5.59 16.63
C SER A 107 5.49 -4.72 17.62
N PRO A 108 5.81 -5.19 18.85
CA PRO A 108 6.47 -4.37 19.87
C PRO A 108 7.80 -3.77 19.38
N GLY A 109 8.57 -4.52 18.61
CA GLY A 109 9.84 -4.08 18.02
C GLY A 109 9.69 -3.03 16.91
N LEU A 110 8.51 -2.86 16.31
CA LEU A 110 8.18 -1.78 15.39
C LEU A 110 7.64 -0.55 16.14
N LYS A 111 6.74 -0.76 17.12
CA LYS A 111 6.23 0.30 18.01
C LYS A 111 7.38 1.05 18.70
N SER A 112 8.36 0.32 19.24
CA SER A 112 9.56 0.89 19.87
C SER A 112 10.36 1.78 18.92
N LEU A 113 10.59 1.39 17.66
CA LEU A 113 11.32 2.23 16.70
C LEU A 113 10.54 3.49 16.28
N LEU A 114 9.21 3.39 16.16
CA LEU A 114 8.34 4.53 15.84
C LEU A 114 8.35 5.57 16.98
N TRP A 115 8.25 5.11 18.22
CA TRP A 115 8.36 5.96 19.42
C TRP A 115 9.75 6.62 19.57
N GLN A 116 10.83 5.87 19.29
CA GLN A 116 12.21 6.38 19.36
C GLN A 116 12.57 7.42 18.28
N ASN A 117 11.69 7.68 17.31
CA ASN A 117 11.95 8.58 16.18
C ASN A 117 10.83 9.61 15.94
N GLN A 118 10.07 9.96 16.99
CA GLN A 118 9.02 10.99 16.91
C GLN A 118 9.55 12.36 16.46
N ASP A 119 10.82 12.67 16.74
CA ASP A 119 11.54 13.84 16.21
C ASP A 119 11.60 13.86 14.67
N LYS A 120 11.63 12.69 14.03
CA LYS A 120 11.80 12.50 12.57
C LYS A 120 10.46 12.27 11.85
N PHE A 121 9.34 12.61 12.47
CA PHE A 121 7.99 12.43 11.90
C PHE A 121 7.80 13.03 10.49
N ILE A 122 8.41 14.18 10.20
CA ILE A 122 8.41 14.80 8.85
C ILE A 122 9.19 13.94 7.84
N SER A 123 10.36 13.42 8.23
CA SER A 123 11.18 12.53 7.39
C SER A 123 10.49 11.20 7.15
N PHE A 124 9.80 10.64 8.16
CA PHE A 124 8.93 9.48 7.97
C PHE A 124 7.78 9.79 7.01
N ALA A 125 7.14 10.96 7.16
CA ALA A 125 6.00 11.36 6.36
C ALA A 125 6.29 11.33 4.85
N PHE A 126 7.49 11.79 4.47
CA PHE A 126 8.02 11.68 3.11
C PHE A 126 8.53 10.27 2.79
N TRP A 127 9.66 9.85 3.37
CA TRP A 127 10.44 8.70 2.88
C TRP A 127 9.70 7.37 2.94
N ALA A 128 8.82 7.16 3.94
CA ALA A 128 8.04 5.93 4.02
C ALA A 128 6.98 5.80 2.91
N ARG A 129 6.53 6.92 2.33
CA ARG A 129 5.52 6.93 1.25
C ARG A 129 6.12 6.87 -0.15
N VAL A 130 7.41 7.17 -0.32
CA VAL A 130 8.08 7.10 -1.63
C VAL A 130 8.06 5.67 -2.19
N TYR A 131 8.56 4.67 -1.46
CA TYR A 131 8.86 3.36 -2.07
C TYR A 131 7.64 2.48 -2.34
N PHE A 132 7.58 1.91 -3.54
CA PHE A 132 6.46 1.07 -3.97
C PHE A 132 6.25 -0.21 -3.14
N ALA A 133 7.33 -0.76 -2.57
CA ALA A 133 7.30 -1.97 -1.75
C ALA A 133 6.36 -1.85 -0.54
N TYR A 134 6.23 -0.67 0.07
CA TYR A 134 5.38 -0.45 1.24
C TYR A 134 4.01 0.12 0.81
N PRO A 135 2.87 -0.52 1.17
CA PRO A 135 1.55 0.01 0.85
C PRO A 135 1.27 1.33 1.59
N LEU A 136 0.82 2.37 0.86
CA LEU A 136 0.54 3.69 1.44
C LEU A 136 -0.43 3.62 2.64
N ARG A 137 -1.51 2.83 2.53
CA ARG A 137 -2.49 2.66 3.61
C ARG A 137 -1.82 2.14 4.91
N THR A 138 -0.86 1.22 4.82
CA THR A 138 -0.11 0.69 5.98
C THR A 138 0.76 1.77 6.63
N ILE A 139 1.45 2.59 5.83
CA ILE A 139 2.25 3.71 6.34
C ILE A 139 1.37 4.77 6.99
N ASP A 140 0.19 5.05 6.43
CA ASP A 140 -0.80 5.95 7.01
C ASP A 140 -1.34 5.42 8.35
N TYR A 141 -1.63 4.12 8.45
CA TYR A 141 -2.02 3.48 9.71
C TYR A 141 -0.92 3.52 10.79
N LEU A 142 0.35 3.50 10.41
CA LEU A 142 1.49 3.59 11.36
C LEU A 142 1.87 5.04 11.75
N THR A 143 1.41 6.04 11.00
CA THR A 143 1.80 7.44 11.20
C THR A 143 1.48 8.00 12.61
N PRO A 144 0.33 7.68 13.26
CA PRO A 144 0.06 8.12 14.63
C PRO A 144 1.09 7.66 15.69
N MET A 145 1.84 6.58 15.45
CA MET A 145 2.84 6.08 16.41
C MET A 145 4.16 6.84 16.40
N ILE A 146 4.43 7.59 15.33
CA ILE A 146 5.59 8.49 15.20
C ILE A 146 5.17 9.97 15.25
N GLN A 147 3.87 10.27 15.17
CA GLN A 147 3.30 11.60 15.35
C GLN A 147 2.02 11.50 16.23
N PRO A 148 2.16 11.51 17.57
CA PRO A 148 1.01 11.38 18.47
C PRO A 148 0.12 12.64 18.52
N ASP A 149 0.61 13.81 18.13
CA ASP A 149 -0.17 15.05 18.15
C ASP A 149 -0.99 15.25 16.86
N GLU A 150 -2.32 15.37 16.94
CA GLU A 150 -3.15 15.74 15.77
C GLU A 150 -2.82 17.15 15.23
N LEU A 151 -2.42 18.09 16.10
CA LEU A 151 -2.00 19.45 15.73
C LEU A 151 -0.86 19.46 14.69
N GLN A 152 -0.06 18.40 14.63
CA GLN A 152 1.06 18.27 13.70
C GLN A 152 0.66 17.66 12.34
N LEU A 153 -0.58 17.19 12.16
CA LEU A 153 -1.06 16.52 10.93
C LEU A 153 -0.97 17.41 9.68
N ARG A 154 -1.14 18.73 9.84
CA ARG A 154 -0.95 19.70 8.73
C ARG A 154 0.52 19.78 8.29
N LYS A 155 1.47 19.53 9.20
CA LYS A 155 2.92 19.56 8.92
C LYS A 155 3.38 18.30 8.17
N THR A 156 2.74 17.15 8.39
CA THR A 156 3.07 15.89 7.68
C THR A 156 2.32 15.70 6.37
N LEU A 157 1.16 16.32 6.18
CA LEU A 157 0.40 16.20 4.93
C LEU A 157 1.15 16.74 3.71
N MET A 158 1.95 17.81 3.85
CA MET A 158 2.76 18.37 2.75
C MET A 158 3.91 17.43 2.33
N PRO A 159 4.81 16.96 3.22
CA PRO A 159 5.79 15.91 2.91
C PRO A 159 5.16 14.62 2.36
N ALA A 160 4.01 14.21 2.91
CA ALA A 160 3.28 13.04 2.40
C ALA A 160 2.78 13.27 0.97
N ALA A 161 2.25 14.45 0.65
CA ALA A 161 1.82 14.80 -0.71
C ALA A 161 3.00 14.83 -1.69
N GLN A 162 4.15 15.40 -1.31
CA GLN A 162 5.37 15.37 -2.13
C GLN A 162 5.85 13.95 -2.42
N ALA A 163 5.82 13.05 -1.42
CA ALA A 163 6.18 11.65 -1.60
C ALA A 163 5.16 10.87 -2.45
N ILE A 164 3.86 11.15 -2.30
CA ILE A 164 2.79 10.56 -3.14
C ILE A 164 2.94 11.01 -4.59
N LEU A 165 3.28 12.29 -4.83
CA LEU A 165 3.55 12.83 -6.16
C LEU A 165 4.71 12.08 -6.82
N LEU A 166 5.87 12.01 -6.14
CA LEU A 166 7.06 11.31 -6.61
C LEU A 166 6.78 9.82 -6.88
N ARG A 167 6.05 9.16 -5.97
CA ARG A 167 5.61 7.77 -6.12
C ARG A 167 4.75 7.57 -7.36
N MET A 168 3.82 8.48 -7.64
CA MET A 168 2.92 8.34 -8.78
C MET A 168 3.61 8.57 -10.13
N LEU A 169 4.58 9.49 -10.23
CA LEU A 169 5.19 9.89 -11.50
C LEU A 169 5.69 8.71 -12.36
N VAL A 170 6.54 7.82 -11.82
CA VAL A 170 7.18 6.77 -12.61
C VAL A 170 6.17 5.83 -13.29
N PRO A 171 5.21 5.19 -12.58
CA PRO A 171 4.25 4.29 -13.21
C PRO A 171 3.14 5.00 -14.01
N THR A 172 2.78 6.26 -13.71
CA THR A 172 1.80 6.99 -14.53
C THR A 172 2.41 7.38 -15.87
N LEU A 173 3.68 7.82 -15.87
CA LEU A 173 4.44 8.11 -17.10
C LEU A 173 4.72 6.83 -17.90
N TRP A 174 5.04 5.71 -17.22
CA TRP A 174 5.12 4.39 -17.84
C TRP A 174 3.80 4.00 -18.54
N LEU A 175 2.67 4.04 -17.83
CA LEU A 175 1.38 3.66 -18.40
C LEU A 175 0.95 4.60 -19.54
N ASN A 176 1.27 5.89 -19.44
CA ASN A 176 1.05 6.86 -20.51
C ASN A 176 1.89 6.52 -21.77
N SER A 177 3.17 6.18 -21.59
CA SER A 177 4.03 5.76 -22.71
C SER A 177 3.57 4.46 -23.36
N LEU A 178 3.05 3.50 -22.57
CA LEU A 178 2.43 2.28 -23.07
C LEU A 178 1.15 2.58 -23.88
N LEU A 179 0.28 3.46 -23.39
CA LEU A 179 -0.95 3.83 -24.09
C LEU A 179 -0.66 4.61 -25.39
N ILE A 180 0.36 5.47 -25.41
CA ILE A 180 0.83 6.15 -26.62
C ILE A 180 1.37 5.13 -27.63
N LEU A 181 2.21 4.18 -27.19
CA LEU A 181 2.77 3.12 -28.03
C LEU A 181 1.68 2.22 -28.64
N ILE A 182 0.62 1.90 -27.89
CA ILE A 182 -0.54 1.15 -28.38
C ILE A 182 -1.37 1.98 -29.37
N LYS A 183 -1.64 3.27 -29.10
CA LYS A 183 -2.37 4.16 -30.02
C LYS A 183 -1.55 4.54 -31.26
N ASN A 184 -0.22 4.41 -31.22
CA ASN A 184 0.74 4.70 -32.30
C ASN A 184 0.45 6.06 -32.98
N LEU A 185 0.33 7.11 -32.14
CA LEU A 185 -0.25 8.40 -32.51
C LEU A 185 0.76 9.49 -32.92
N THR A 186 2.06 9.30 -32.65
CA THR A 186 3.11 10.27 -33.04
C THR A 186 3.71 9.90 -34.40
N PRO A 187 4.32 10.86 -35.12
CA PRO A 187 5.06 10.58 -36.35
C PRO A 187 6.41 9.88 -36.13
N ASP A 188 6.85 9.68 -34.88
CA ASP A 188 8.13 9.05 -34.55
C ASP A 188 7.91 7.83 -33.62
N PRO A 189 7.74 6.62 -34.19
CA PRO A 189 7.59 5.41 -33.39
C PRO A 189 8.87 5.00 -32.66
N ALA A 190 10.06 5.46 -33.08
CA ALA A 190 11.32 5.16 -32.41
C ALA A 190 11.45 5.94 -31.10
N ALA A 191 11.01 7.21 -31.08
CA ALA A 191 10.91 7.98 -29.85
C ALA A 191 9.90 7.37 -28.86
N ASP A 192 8.75 6.88 -29.31
CA ASP A 192 7.74 6.27 -28.41
C ASP A 192 8.20 4.93 -27.83
N VAL A 193 8.86 4.07 -28.62
CA VAL A 193 9.54 2.87 -28.10
C VAL A 193 10.62 3.27 -27.08
N SER A 194 11.45 4.27 -27.39
CA SER A 194 12.51 4.73 -26.49
C SER A 194 11.96 5.28 -25.16
N ARG A 195 10.86 6.04 -25.20
CA ARG A 195 10.13 6.53 -24.01
C ARG A 195 9.59 5.37 -23.18
N PHE A 196 8.97 4.38 -23.80
CA PHE A 196 8.44 3.21 -23.11
C PHE A 196 9.54 2.37 -22.45
N LEU A 197 10.69 2.18 -23.13
CA LEU A 197 11.85 1.49 -22.56
C LEU A 197 12.47 2.25 -21.40
N LEU A 198 12.60 3.58 -21.50
CA LEU A 198 13.08 4.45 -20.42
C LEU A 198 12.20 4.37 -19.16
N TRP A 199 10.88 4.47 -19.32
CA TRP A 199 9.98 4.36 -18.16
C TRP A 199 9.87 2.93 -17.63
N SER A 200 10.06 1.91 -18.47
CA SER A 200 10.11 0.51 -18.03
C SER A 200 11.37 0.22 -17.21
N SER A 201 12.54 0.69 -17.63
CA SER A 201 13.78 0.52 -16.86
C SER A 201 13.76 1.33 -15.56
N ALA A 202 13.22 2.56 -15.59
CA ALA A 202 12.98 3.35 -14.39
C ALA A 202 12.02 2.66 -13.40
N LEU A 203 10.93 2.05 -13.88
CA LEU A 203 10.00 1.30 -13.06
C LEU A 203 10.65 0.05 -12.44
N ILE A 204 11.43 -0.70 -13.20
CA ILE A 204 12.20 -1.85 -12.70
C ILE A 204 13.17 -1.40 -11.59
N ALA A 205 14.01 -0.40 -11.87
CA ALA A 205 14.95 0.14 -10.88
C ALA A 205 14.22 0.60 -9.60
N TYR A 206 13.10 1.30 -9.74
CA TYR A 206 12.32 1.80 -8.60
C TYR A 206 11.69 0.68 -7.75
N THR A 207 11.37 -0.47 -8.34
CA THR A 207 10.91 -1.65 -7.59
C THR A 207 12.05 -2.40 -6.87
N MET A 208 13.30 -2.24 -7.32
CA MET A 208 14.47 -2.91 -6.75
C MET A 208 15.22 -2.08 -5.69
N ILE A 209 15.21 -0.75 -5.80
CA ILE A 209 15.82 0.17 -4.82
C ILE A 209 15.52 -0.16 -3.35
N PRO A 210 14.26 -0.41 -2.91
CA PRO A 210 14.00 -0.74 -1.50
C PRO A 210 14.46 -2.14 -1.08
N ARG A 211 14.73 -3.04 -2.04
CA ARG A 211 15.16 -4.43 -1.79
C ARG A 211 16.67 -4.60 -1.70
N ILE A 212 17.43 -3.64 -2.22
CA ILE A 212 18.90 -3.66 -2.28
C ILE A 212 19.40 -2.69 -1.19
N PRO A 213 19.93 -3.17 -0.06
CA PRO A 213 20.28 -2.34 1.10
C PRO A 213 21.19 -1.15 0.79
N GLU A 214 22.05 -1.30 -0.21
CA GLU A 214 23.07 -0.34 -0.66
C GLU A 214 22.48 0.78 -1.53
N LEU A 215 21.42 0.48 -2.28
CA LEU A 215 20.70 1.45 -3.12
C LEU A 215 19.54 2.14 -2.37
N PHE A 216 19.23 1.71 -1.15
CA PHE A 216 18.11 2.23 -0.38
C PHE A 216 18.39 3.65 0.13
N ILE A 217 17.86 4.65 -0.57
CA ILE A 217 18.04 6.08 -0.27
C ILE A 217 17.25 6.49 0.99
N GLY A 218 17.68 7.56 1.68
CA GLY A 218 16.96 8.19 2.79
C GLY A 218 17.64 8.02 4.15
N PRO A 219 17.05 8.54 5.25
CA PRO A 219 17.68 8.53 6.57
C PRO A 219 17.62 7.14 7.22
N GLU A 220 18.74 6.68 7.83
CA GLU A 220 18.86 5.36 8.46
C GLU A 220 17.76 5.04 9.49
N ALA A 221 17.35 6.05 10.27
CA ALA A 221 16.21 5.95 11.19
C ALA A 221 14.92 5.44 10.51
N ILE A 222 14.64 5.92 9.29
CA ILE A 222 13.48 5.50 8.51
C ILE A 222 13.73 4.14 7.86
N LYS A 223 14.96 3.85 7.37
CA LYS A 223 15.32 2.53 6.83
C LYS A 223 15.11 1.41 7.86
N GLY A 224 15.48 1.65 9.12
CA GLY A 224 15.27 0.71 10.23
C GLY A 224 13.79 0.40 10.51
N ILE A 225 12.92 1.42 10.44
CA ILE A 225 11.47 1.26 10.55
C ILE A 225 10.92 0.47 9.36
N LEU A 226 11.30 0.84 8.13
CA LEU A 226 10.80 0.23 6.90
C LEU A 226 11.20 -1.26 6.77
N ARG A 227 12.44 -1.63 7.09
CA ARG A 227 12.88 -3.04 7.14
C ARG A 227 12.04 -3.88 8.11
N LYS A 228 11.59 -3.32 9.24
CA LYS A 228 10.68 -3.99 10.19
C LYS A 228 9.22 -4.08 9.72
N ILE A 229 8.84 -3.39 8.64
CA ILE A 229 7.51 -3.52 8.01
C ILE A 229 7.50 -4.68 6.98
N GLU A 230 8.62 -4.94 6.30
CA GLU A 230 8.76 -6.13 5.42
C GLU A 230 8.99 -7.43 6.20
N THR A 231 9.79 -7.39 7.27
CA THR A 231 10.13 -8.58 8.10
C THR A 231 8.94 -9.47 8.53
N PRO A 232 7.77 -8.95 9.00
CA PRO A 232 6.66 -9.81 9.42
C PRO A 232 6.08 -10.67 8.29
N LEU A 233 6.01 -10.18 7.05
CA LEU A 233 5.47 -10.92 5.91
C LEU A 233 6.28 -12.20 5.64
N ALA A 234 7.60 -12.08 5.60
CA ALA A 234 8.51 -13.20 5.35
C ALA A 234 8.45 -14.29 6.44
N LYS A 235 8.19 -13.92 7.70
CA LYS A 235 8.03 -14.89 8.80
C LYS A 235 6.64 -15.52 8.84
N GLN A 236 5.58 -14.77 8.56
CA GLN A 236 4.22 -15.32 8.49
C GLN A 236 4.03 -16.27 7.30
N GLN A 237 4.63 -15.98 6.14
CA GLN A 237 4.57 -16.89 4.98
C GLN A 237 5.27 -18.22 5.27
N LYS A 238 6.47 -18.22 5.86
CA LYS A 238 7.12 -19.47 6.30
C LYS A 238 6.27 -20.22 7.33
N ALA A 239 5.79 -19.55 8.37
CA ALA A 239 4.94 -20.18 9.38
C ALA A 239 3.66 -20.81 8.79
N ALA A 240 3.06 -20.20 7.76
CA ALA A 240 1.90 -20.78 7.06
C ALA A 240 2.27 -22.02 6.24
N THR A 241 3.38 -21.99 5.49
CA THR A 241 3.86 -23.14 4.70
C THR A 241 4.30 -24.30 5.60
N ASP A 242 4.98 -24.02 6.71
CA ASP A 242 5.43 -25.04 7.68
C ASP A 242 4.24 -25.62 8.45
N ALA A 243 3.22 -24.82 8.80
CA ALA A 243 2.00 -25.30 9.45
C ALA A 243 1.15 -26.19 8.53
N GLN A 244 1.06 -25.89 7.22
CA GLN A 244 0.41 -26.79 6.26
C GLN A 244 1.17 -28.11 6.06
N LYS A 245 2.47 -28.16 6.37
CA LYS A 245 3.29 -29.37 6.17
C LYS A 245 3.26 -30.35 7.35
N ASN A 246 2.84 -29.90 8.54
CA ASN A 246 2.74 -30.73 9.75
C ASN A 246 1.33 -31.32 10.02
N ASN A 247 0.32 -30.98 9.21
CA ASN A 247 -1.05 -31.51 9.35
C ASN A 247 -1.41 -32.49 8.22
N GLN A 248 -0.66 -33.59 8.11
CA GLN A 248 -1.14 -34.84 7.51
C GLN A 248 -1.25 -35.93 8.60
N GLU A 249 -2.14 -36.90 8.40
CA GLU A 249 -2.86 -37.55 9.50
C GLU A 249 -2.08 -38.57 10.35
N PRO A 250 -2.49 -38.77 11.63
CA PRO A 250 -1.91 -39.78 12.52
C PRO A 250 -2.43 -41.19 12.20
N GLY A 251 -1.56 -42.21 12.18
CA GLY A 251 -1.98 -43.52 11.66
C GLY A 251 -1.15 -44.76 11.99
N LYS A 252 -0.78 -45.00 13.27
CA LYS A 252 -0.73 -46.31 13.98
C LYS A 252 0.19 -46.32 15.20
N SER A 253 -0.31 -46.83 16.33
CA SER A 253 0.49 -47.45 17.39
C SER A 253 0.44 -48.98 17.19
N PRO A 254 1.39 -49.76 17.73
CA PRO A 254 1.13 -50.34 19.05
C PRO A 254 2.34 -50.44 20.00
N ALA A 255 2.06 -50.22 21.29
CA ALA A 255 2.60 -50.87 22.50
C ALA A 255 4.10 -51.23 22.65
N SER A 256 4.71 -50.90 23.80
CA SER A 256 4.91 -51.88 24.92
C SER A 256 5.89 -51.38 26.01
N LYS A 257 5.50 -51.47 27.30
CA LYS A 257 6.33 -51.37 28.54
C LYS A 257 7.05 -50.02 28.82
N ALA A 258 7.47 -49.65 30.03
CA ALA A 258 7.06 -49.95 31.42
C ALA A 258 7.75 -48.94 32.40
N ALA A 259 7.47 -48.98 33.71
CA ALA A 259 8.00 -48.10 34.79
C ALA A 259 7.47 -46.62 34.74
N VAL A 260 6.85 -45.97 35.75
CA VAL A 260 6.74 -46.14 37.23
C VAL A 260 8.09 -45.86 37.94
N ILE A 261 8.29 -44.89 38.85
CA ILE A 261 7.64 -44.66 40.17
C ILE A 261 7.65 -43.16 40.61
N LYS A 262 6.54 -42.76 41.29
CA LYS A 262 6.24 -41.68 42.27
C LYS A 262 7.33 -40.68 42.79
N GLY A 263 6.87 -39.44 43.07
CA GLY A 263 7.44 -38.51 44.08
C GLY A 263 6.46 -37.38 44.49
N ALA A 264 6.20 -37.18 45.79
CA ALA A 264 5.20 -36.23 46.37
C ALA A 264 5.68 -34.75 46.33
N LYS A 265 4.86 -33.68 46.26
CA LYS A 265 3.49 -33.29 46.72
C LYS A 265 3.41 -32.57 48.10
N LYS A 266 3.39 -31.22 48.06
CA LYS A 266 2.81 -30.24 49.03
C LYS A 266 2.80 -28.84 48.33
N GLN A 267 1.94 -27.83 48.55
CA GLN A 267 0.83 -27.50 49.49
C GLN A 267 1.23 -27.11 50.93
N THR A 268 0.90 -25.94 51.49
CA THR A 268 0.30 -24.63 51.05
C THR A 268 0.90 -23.50 51.96
N THR A 269 0.37 -22.31 52.33
CA THR A 269 -0.96 -21.64 52.29
C THR A 269 -0.87 -20.12 52.60
N ALA A 270 -1.68 -19.28 51.91
CA ALA A 270 -2.31 -18.01 52.37
C ALA A 270 -1.48 -16.75 52.76
N GLU A 271 -2.25 -15.69 53.08
CA GLU A 271 -1.91 -14.35 53.65
C GLU A 271 -1.07 -13.38 52.77
N ALA A 272 -1.48 -12.18 52.33
CA ALA A 272 -2.44 -11.11 52.70
C ALA A 272 -1.79 -9.87 53.36
N ALA A 273 -1.86 -8.72 52.67
CA ALA A 273 -1.53 -7.38 53.17
C ALA A 273 -2.26 -6.31 52.35
N GLN A 274 -2.58 -5.15 52.96
CA GLN A 274 -3.36 -4.06 52.35
C GLN A 274 -2.50 -2.81 52.06
N ARG A 275 -3.15 -1.76 51.52
CA ARG A 275 -2.57 -0.44 51.23
C ARG A 275 -2.06 0.26 52.52
N PRO A 276 -1.35 1.39 52.37
CA PRO A 276 -2.08 2.65 52.55
C PRO A 276 -1.98 3.60 51.35
N ALA A 277 -2.76 4.67 51.41
CA ALA A 277 -2.59 5.88 50.61
C ALA A 277 -2.33 7.05 51.57
N THR A 278 -1.70 8.12 51.08
CA THR A 278 -1.61 9.41 51.78
C THR A 278 -1.63 10.54 50.77
N GLU A 279 -2.28 11.64 51.14
CA GLU A 279 -2.38 12.88 50.38
C GLU A 279 -1.26 13.85 50.79
N SER A 280 -0.93 14.79 49.91
CA SER A 280 -0.17 16.03 50.19
C SER A 280 -0.44 17.04 49.08
#